data_AF-A0A3M9ZJ29-F1
#
_entry.id   AF-A0A3M9ZJ29-F1
#
_cell.length_a   1.000
_cell.length_b   1.000
_cell.length_c   1.000
_cell.angle_alpha   90.00
_cell.angle_beta   90.00
_cell.angle_gamma   90.00
#
_symmetry.space_group_name_H-M   'P 1'
#
loop_
_entity.id
_entity.type
_entity.pdbx_description
1 polymer ?
#
loop_
_entity_poly.entity_id
_entity_poly.type
_entity_poly.pdbx_seq_one_letter_code
_entity_poly.pdbx_strand_id
1 'polypeptide(L)'
;MARNKIVTELAVAGAMLLVGWVAMYAAFGTPYPFYVVASGSMVPALEVNDILLVQGHDPIEAVSVGDIIVFDRPDGADKVIVHRVVEVISDDPRTLRTRGDANQISIPGTDFPITEDKYIGKVMHIVPKVGYVTKALAPPVNYILIAIIIGFMVFKHVRASRRPEAPEPDSDVGDLDAVPRDGEYSAGGQDARDGQAAPGGHADAGAPQAADGPGPPRDGGPPRTVRFSEDAWVPRPPGDDGPPRTVGFSGGAQDAAPPPAPPPPAPDHYGTLGLGRAASTPEVRERYTRLAAEHAGNDAMIERITRAYGVLSDPEKRRKYDETLRRA
;
A
#
# COMPACT_ATOMS: atom_id res chain seq x y z
N MET A 1 38.41 -28.22 -13.59
CA MET A 1 37.73 -27.26 -14.48
C MET A 1 36.21 -27.21 -14.28
N ALA A 2 35.49 -28.34 -14.23
CA ALA A 2 34.03 -28.35 -14.07
C ALA A 2 33.50 -27.71 -12.76
N ARG A 3 34.18 -27.92 -11.63
CA ARG A 3 33.78 -27.35 -10.32
C ARG A 3 33.76 -25.81 -10.31
N ASN A 4 34.73 -25.17 -10.97
CA ASN A 4 34.80 -23.71 -11.02
C ASN A 4 33.72 -23.12 -11.94
N LYS A 5 33.33 -23.83 -13.01
CA LYS A 5 32.22 -23.40 -13.88
C LYS A 5 30.88 -23.40 -13.15
N ILE A 6 30.59 -24.45 -12.39
CA ILE A 6 29.35 -24.55 -11.59
C ILE A 6 29.29 -23.44 -10.54
N VAL A 7 30.41 -23.18 -9.83
CA VAL A 7 30.48 -22.09 -8.84
C VAL A 7 30.24 -20.73 -9.51
N THR A 8 30.84 -20.48 -10.67
CA THR A 8 30.62 -19.24 -11.43
C THR A 8 29.17 -19.10 -11.90
N GLU A 9 28.56 -20.16 -12.43
CA GLU A 9 27.16 -20.14 -12.89
C GLU A 9 26.19 -19.88 -11.73
N LEU A 10 26.40 -20.50 -10.58
CA LEU A 10 25.61 -20.24 -9.37
C LEU A 10 25.80 -18.81 -8.86
N ALA A 11 27.03 -18.29 -8.90
CA ALA A 11 27.31 -16.91 -8.51
C ALA A 11 26.60 -15.90 -9.45
N VAL A 12 26.64 -16.15 -10.76
CA VAL A 12 25.94 -15.32 -11.75
C VAL A 12 24.43 -15.40 -11.59
N ALA A 13 23.86 -16.59 -11.37
CA ALA A 13 22.44 -16.76 -11.10
C ALA A 13 22.01 -16.04 -9.81
N GLY A 14 22.79 -16.17 -8.73
CA GLY A 14 22.56 -15.46 -7.48
C GLY A 14 22.63 -13.94 -7.64
N ALA A 15 23.61 -13.44 -8.40
CA ALA A 15 23.72 -12.02 -8.70
C ALA A 15 22.52 -11.50 -9.51
N MET A 16 22.05 -12.25 -10.51
CA MET A 16 20.86 -11.88 -11.28
C MET A 16 19.59 -11.83 -10.42
N LEU A 17 19.40 -12.80 -9.51
CA LEU A 17 18.28 -12.79 -8.56
C LEU A 17 18.35 -11.59 -7.61
N LEU A 18 19.55 -11.27 -7.10
CA LEU A 18 19.75 -10.11 -6.26
C LEU A 18 19.46 -8.81 -7.01
N VAL A 19 19.96 -8.66 -8.24
CA VAL A 19 19.67 -7.50 -9.09
C VAL A 19 18.18 -7.38 -9.37
N GLY A 20 17.50 -8.48 -9.67
CA GLY A 20 16.04 -8.50 -9.85
C GLY A 20 15.29 -8.07 -8.59
N TRP A 21 15.69 -8.58 -7.42
CA TRP A 21 15.10 -8.19 -6.13
C TRP A 21 15.32 -6.71 -5.82
N VAL A 22 16.55 -6.21 -6.01
CA VAL A 22 16.88 -4.79 -5.80
C VAL A 22 16.11 -3.91 -6.79
N ALA A 23 16.01 -4.30 -8.06
CA ALA A 23 15.22 -3.58 -9.06
C ALA A 23 13.73 -3.55 -8.70
N MET A 24 13.18 -4.67 -8.20
CA MET A 24 11.80 -4.75 -7.71
C MET A 24 11.57 -3.79 -6.54
N TYR A 25 12.44 -3.83 -5.53
CA TYR A 25 12.37 -2.92 -4.38
C TYR A 25 12.52 -1.45 -4.80
N ALA A 26 13.45 -1.14 -5.71
CA ALA A 26 13.65 0.20 -6.23
C ALA A 26 12.44 0.72 -7.03
N ALA A 27 11.75 -0.14 -7.77
CA ALA A 27 10.56 0.23 -8.54
C ALA A 27 9.34 0.46 -7.64
N PHE A 28 9.11 -0.41 -6.65
CA PHE A 28 7.87 -0.43 -5.90
C PHE A 28 7.96 0.10 -4.47
N GLY A 29 9.15 0.24 -3.89
CA GLY A 29 9.34 0.69 -2.50
C GLY A 29 8.98 -0.37 -1.45
N THR A 30 8.65 -1.59 -1.88
CA THR A 30 8.32 -2.71 -0.99
C THR A 30 8.99 -4.00 -1.51
N PRO A 31 9.45 -4.88 -0.61
CA PRO A 31 10.00 -6.18 -1.00
C PRO A 31 8.92 -7.11 -1.59
N TYR A 32 7.63 -6.85 -1.33
CA TYR A 32 6.52 -7.69 -1.76
C TYR A 32 5.42 -6.84 -2.43
N PRO A 33 5.60 -6.42 -3.69
CA PRO A 33 4.62 -5.53 -4.34
C PRO A 33 3.35 -6.23 -4.84
N PHE A 34 3.28 -7.56 -4.75
CA PHE A 34 2.15 -8.36 -5.24
C PHE A 34 1.39 -8.99 -4.08
N TYR A 35 0.09 -8.69 -3.98
CA TYR A 35 -0.81 -9.30 -2.99
C TYR A 35 -1.99 -9.97 -3.67
N VAL A 36 -2.52 -11.04 -3.07
CA VAL A 36 -3.73 -11.73 -3.56
C VAL A 36 -4.88 -11.43 -2.61
N VAL A 37 -6.01 -10.99 -3.16
CA VAL A 37 -7.22 -10.73 -2.38
C VAL A 37 -7.79 -12.06 -1.85
N ALA A 38 -7.75 -12.22 -0.53
CA ALA A 38 -8.13 -13.47 0.14
C ALA A 38 -9.59 -13.53 0.59
N SER A 39 -10.27 -12.38 0.75
CA SER A 39 -11.63 -12.29 1.29
C SER A 39 -12.48 -11.26 0.55
N GLY A 40 -13.80 -11.41 0.61
CA GLY A 40 -14.76 -10.50 -0.03
C GLY A 40 -15.04 -9.18 0.71
N SER A 41 -14.19 -8.75 1.65
CA SER A 41 -14.41 -7.49 2.40
C SER A 41 -14.32 -6.24 1.53
N MET A 42 -13.66 -6.35 0.37
CA MET A 42 -13.47 -5.25 -0.57
C MET A 42 -14.39 -5.32 -1.80
N VAL A 43 -15.36 -6.24 -1.81
CA VAL A 43 -16.38 -6.28 -2.87
C VAL A 43 -17.26 -5.03 -2.78
N PRO A 44 -17.61 -4.36 -3.90
CA PRO A 44 -17.37 -4.76 -5.29
C PRO A 44 -16.06 -4.24 -5.91
N ALA A 45 -15.27 -3.43 -5.20
CA ALA A 45 -14.07 -2.83 -5.79
C ALA A 45 -12.96 -3.83 -6.10
N LEU A 46 -12.80 -4.85 -5.24
CA LEU A 46 -11.84 -5.94 -5.43
C LEU A 46 -12.54 -7.30 -5.28
N GLU A 47 -12.35 -8.18 -6.26
CA GLU A 47 -12.85 -9.55 -6.20
C GLU A 47 -11.84 -10.49 -5.52
N VAL A 48 -12.35 -11.57 -4.94
CA VAL A 48 -11.49 -12.63 -4.39
C VAL A 48 -10.66 -13.22 -5.53
N ASN A 49 -9.35 -13.40 -5.28
CA ASN A 49 -8.33 -13.83 -6.24
C ASN A 49 -7.83 -12.76 -7.22
N ASP A 50 -8.20 -11.49 -7.04
CA ASP A 50 -7.50 -10.42 -7.74
C ASP A 50 -6.06 -10.30 -7.24
N ILE A 51 -5.14 -9.96 -8.14
CA ILE A 51 -3.77 -9.60 -7.79
C ILE A 51 -3.67 -8.09 -7.71
N LEU A 52 -3.15 -7.60 -6.60
CA LEU A 52 -2.91 -6.18 -6.34
C LEU A 52 -1.44 -5.89 -6.57
N LEU A 53 -1.17 -4.82 -7.32
CA LEU A 53 0.14 -4.20 -7.42
C LEU A 53 0.18 -3.02 -6.44
N VAL A 54 1.12 -3.08 -5.49
CA VAL A 54 1.23 -2.12 -4.39
C VAL A 54 2.49 -1.29 -4.52
N GLN A 55 2.34 0.01 -4.28
CA GLN A 55 3.42 1.00 -4.24
C GLN A 55 3.66 1.41 -2.78
N GLY A 56 4.84 1.09 -2.27
CA GLY A 56 5.33 1.47 -0.93
C GLY A 56 6.17 2.75 -0.89
N HIS A 57 6.39 3.42 -2.04
CA HIS A 57 7.12 4.70 -2.08
C HIS A 57 6.28 5.88 -1.59
N ASP A 58 4.95 5.79 -1.70
CA ASP A 58 4.05 6.84 -1.23
C ASP A 58 4.01 6.80 0.29
N PRO A 59 4.49 7.84 1.00
CA PRO A 59 4.45 7.87 2.46
C PRO A 59 3.01 7.98 2.97
N ILE A 60 2.78 7.63 4.24
CA ILE A 60 1.41 7.61 4.81
C ILE A 60 0.72 8.98 4.77
N GLU A 61 1.49 10.07 4.77
CA GLU A 61 1.01 11.45 4.66
C GLU A 61 0.39 11.74 3.29
N ALA A 62 0.83 11.06 2.24
CA ALA A 62 0.30 11.20 0.88
C ALA A 62 -1.03 10.45 0.69
N VAL A 63 -1.36 9.52 1.59
CA VAL A 63 -2.57 8.70 1.51
C VAL A 63 -3.80 9.54 1.79
N SER A 64 -4.78 9.51 0.89
CA SER A 64 -6.01 10.29 0.99
C SER A 64 -7.23 9.43 1.30
N VAL A 65 -8.29 10.05 1.83
CA VAL A 65 -9.60 9.38 1.98
C VAL A 65 -10.06 8.88 0.61
N GLY A 66 -10.47 7.61 0.54
CA GLY A 66 -10.85 6.91 -0.68
C GLY A 66 -9.77 5.98 -1.24
N ASP A 67 -8.51 6.14 -0.84
CA ASP A 67 -7.42 5.26 -1.27
C ASP A 67 -7.58 3.84 -0.71
N ILE A 68 -7.19 2.84 -1.50
CA ILE A 68 -7.07 1.46 -1.02
C ILE A 68 -5.62 1.22 -0.63
N ILE A 69 -5.41 0.83 0.61
CA ILE A 69 -4.07 0.62 1.16
C ILE A 69 -3.90 -0.80 1.68
N VAL A 70 -2.66 -1.24 1.70
CA VAL A 70 -2.21 -2.49 2.29
C VAL A 70 -1.45 -2.15 3.57
N PHE A 71 -1.77 -2.85 4.66
CA PHE A 71 -1.20 -2.58 5.96
C PHE A 71 -1.23 -3.82 6.86
N ASP A 72 -0.38 -3.85 7.87
CA ASP A 72 -0.38 -4.86 8.92
C ASP A 72 -1.46 -4.59 9.96
N ARG A 73 -2.17 -5.64 10.39
CA ARG A 73 -3.20 -5.52 11.42
C ARG A 73 -2.63 -4.82 12.68
N PRO A 74 -3.28 -3.74 13.19
CA PRO A 74 -2.79 -3.01 14.36
C PRO A 74 -2.62 -3.88 15.63
N ASP A 75 -3.58 -4.77 15.92
CA ASP A 75 -3.56 -5.64 17.12
C ASP A 75 -2.59 -6.85 17.01
N GLY A 76 -1.56 -6.77 16.17
CA GLY A 76 -0.38 -7.64 16.27
C GLY A 76 -0.54 -9.10 15.83
N ALA A 77 -1.56 -9.42 15.03
CA ALA A 77 -1.52 -10.65 14.26
C ALA A 77 -0.74 -10.39 12.96
N ASP A 78 0.14 -11.31 12.56
CA ASP A 78 0.85 -11.33 11.27
C ASP A 78 -0.14 -11.52 10.10
N LYS A 79 -1.06 -10.57 9.95
CA LYS A 79 -2.13 -10.57 8.98
C LYS A 79 -2.14 -9.23 8.28
N VAL A 80 -1.79 -9.29 7.00
CA VAL A 80 -1.93 -8.18 6.07
C VAL A 80 -3.41 -7.98 5.73
N ILE A 81 -3.84 -6.73 5.72
CA ILE A 81 -5.21 -6.30 5.42
C ILE A 81 -5.16 -5.32 4.25
N VAL A 82 -6.18 -5.41 3.40
CA VAL A 82 -6.41 -4.48 2.29
C VAL A 82 -7.76 -3.84 2.50
N HIS A 83 -7.81 -2.56 2.82
CA HIS A 83 -9.06 -1.81 3.03
C HIS A 83 -8.97 -0.38 2.47
N ARG A 84 -10.13 0.26 2.32
CA ARG A 84 -10.23 1.65 1.87
C ARG A 84 -10.09 2.62 3.05
N VAL A 85 -9.32 3.68 2.88
CA VAL A 85 -9.23 4.78 3.84
C VAL A 85 -10.56 5.53 3.85
N VAL A 86 -11.18 5.63 5.02
CA VAL A 86 -12.46 6.34 5.19
C VAL A 86 -12.30 7.64 5.98
N GLU A 87 -11.20 7.80 6.72
CA GLU A 87 -10.96 8.98 7.55
C GLU A 87 -9.47 9.11 7.90
N VAL A 88 -9.01 10.35 7.97
CA VAL A 88 -7.72 10.73 8.59
C VAL A 88 -8.03 11.16 10.01
N ILE A 89 -7.61 10.36 11.00
CA ILE A 89 -7.88 10.61 12.43
C ILE A 89 -6.99 11.75 12.95
N SER A 90 -5.73 11.76 12.51
CA SER A 90 -4.72 12.74 12.92
C SER A 90 -3.72 12.95 11.79
N ASP A 91 -3.22 14.17 11.65
CA ASP A 91 -2.16 14.53 10.69
C ASP A 91 -0.75 14.40 11.28
N ASP A 92 -0.60 14.52 12.60
CA ASP A 92 0.70 14.49 13.28
C ASP A 92 0.62 13.79 14.65
N PRO A 93 1.09 12.54 14.80
CA PRO A 93 1.53 11.65 13.72
C PRO A 93 0.34 11.23 12.84
N ARG A 94 0.60 11.02 11.54
CA ARG A 94 -0.44 10.61 10.58
C ARG A 94 -1.08 9.30 11.01
N THR A 95 -2.39 9.33 11.20
CA THR A 95 -3.16 8.17 11.67
C THR A 95 -4.41 8.01 10.82
N LEU A 96 -4.62 6.83 10.25
CA LEU A 96 -5.74 6.56 9.34
C LEU A 96 -6.76 5.60 9.95
N ARG A 97 -8.01 5.74 9.51
CA ARG A 97 -9.07 4.75 9.68
C ARG A 97 -9.44 4.17 8.34
N THR A 98 -9.47 2.85 8.28
CA THR A 98 -9.87 2.10 7.07
C THR A 98 -11.18 1.37 7.28
N ARG A 99 -11.78 0.88 6.19
CA ARG A 99 -12.94 -0.01 6.20
C ARG A 99 -12.95 -0.82 4.92
N GLY A 100 -13.30 -2.10 5.00
CA GLY A 100 -13.61 -2.88 3.81
C GLY A 100 -14.87 -2.34 3.13
N ASP A 101 -14.89 -2.27 1.80
CA ASP A 101 -16.04 -1.73 1.05
C ASP A 101 -17.36 -2.49 1.33
N ALA A 102 -17.28 -3.78 1.62
CA ALA A 102 -18.43 -4.61 2.01
C ALA A 102 -18.74 -4.55 3.53
N ASN A 103 -17.87 -3.94 4.33
CA ASN A 103 -18.04 -3.86 5.78
C ASN A 103 -18.85 -2.60 6.14
N GLN A 104 -19.84 -2.75 7.02
CA GLN A 104 -20.66 -1.62 7.47
C GLN A 104 -19.90 -0.67 8.40
N ILE A 105 -18.99 -1.22 9.20
CA ILE A 105 -18.27 -0.49 10.26
C ILE A 105 -16.77 -0.86 10.25
N SER A 106 -15.95 0.08 10.69
CA SER A 106 -14.53 -0.17 10.99
C SER A 106 -14.40 -0.87 12.34
N ILE A 107 -13.48 -1.82 12.44
CA ILE A 107 -13.22 -2.61 13.65
C ILE A 107 -11.96 -2.07 14.32
N PRO A 108 -12.02 -1.53 15.55
CA PRO A 108 -10.84 -1.15 16.32
C PRO A 108 -9.80 -2.27 16.38
N GLY A 109 -8.52 -1.92 16.24
CA GLY A 109 -7.43 -2.88 16.28
C GLY A 109 -7.32 -3.79 15.04
N THR A 110 -8.26 -3.68 14.11
CA THR A 110 -8.20 -4.32 12.79
C THR A 110 -8.08 -3.29 11.68
N ASP A 111 -8.92 -2.25 11.71
CA ASP A 111 -9.02 -1.27 10.64
C ASP A 111 -8.46 0.11 11.02
N PHE A 112 -8.18 0.31 12.33
CA PHE A 112 -7.61 1.53 12.88
C PHE A 112 -7.12 1.30 14.33
N PRO A 113 -6.21 2.15 14.85
CA PRO A 113 -5.47 3.19 14.12
C PRO A 113 -4.40 2.58 13.21
N ILE A 114 -4.31 3.07 11.96
CA ILE A 114 -3.20 2.71 11.06
C ILE A 114 -2.16 3.81 11.16
N THR A 115 -1.00 3.45 11.68
CA THR A 115 0.19 4.29 11.86
C THR A 115 1.23 3.96 10.79
N GLU A 116 2.25 4.81 10.68
CA GLU A 116 3.33 4.65 9.71
C GLU A 116 4.00 3.26 9.77
N ASP A 117 4.23 2.71 10.96
CA ASP A 117 4.83 1.38 11.16
C ASP A 117 3.95 0.22 10.70
N LYS A 118 2.65 0.44 10.51
CA LYS A 118 1.70 -0.55 9.99
C LYS A 118 1.45 -0.41 8.51
N TYR A 119 1.73 0.76 7.94
CA TYR A 119 1.44 1.06 6.55
C TYR A 119 2.49 0.42 5.63
N ILE A 120 2.03 -0.35 4.63
CA ILE A 120 2.90 -1.04 3.68
C ILE A 120 2.93 -0.30 2.34
N GLY A 121 1.78 0.18 1.87
CA GLY A 121 1.69 0.88 0.60
C GLY A 121 0.28 1.05 0.06
N LYS A 122 0.17 1.80 -1.03
CA LYS A 122 -1.07 2.08 -1.75
C LYS A 122 -1.25 1.12 -2.92
N VAL A 123 -2.49 0.66 -3.14
CA VAL A 123 -2.82 -0.17 -4.30
C VAL A 123 -2.84 0.70 -5.55
N MET A 124 -1.98 0.40 -6.52
CA MET A 124 -1.84 1.13 -7.79
C MET A 124 -2.56 0.47 -8.96
N HIS A 125 -2.54 -0.87 -9.01
CA HIS A 125 -3.15 -1.60 -10.11
C HIS A 125 -3.78 -2.91 -9.65
N ILE A 126 -4.85 -3.31 -10.32
CA ILE A 126 -5.60 -4.54 -10.05
C ILE A 126 -5.54 -5.38 -11.30
N VAL A 127 -5.00 -6.59 -11.19
CA VAL A 127 -4.98 -7.57 -12.28
C VAL A 127 -6.06 -8.61 -11.98
N PRO A 128 -7.23 -8.52 -12.63
CA PRO A 128 -8.37 -9.34 -12.29
C PRO A 128 -8.10 -10.82 -12.60
N LYS A 129 -8.59 -11.72 -11.74
CA LYS A 129 -8.64 -13.17 -11.97
C LYS A 129 -7.28 -13.88 -12.18
N VAL A 130 -6.14 -13.22 -11.96
CA VAL A 130 -4.81 -13.87 -12.09
C VAL A 130 -4.45 -14.67 -10.84
N GLY A 131 -5.06 -14.41 -9.68
CA GLY A 131 -4.89 -15.27 -8.49
C GLY A 131 -5.39 -16.70 -8.70
N TYR A 132 -6.24 -16.95 -9.70
CA TYR A 132 -6.57 -18.33 -10.10
C TYR A 132 -5.37 -19.05 -10.72
N VAL A 133 -4.50 -18.33 -11.44
CA VAL A 133 -3.28 -18.91 -12.03
C VAL A 133 -2.27 -19.26 -10.94
N THR A 134 -2.09 -18.40 -9.94
CA THR A 134 -1.19 -18.70 -8.81
C THR A 134 -1.70 -19.89 -7.98
N LYS A 135 -3.03 -20.02 -7.79
CA LYS A 135 -3.65 -21.22 -7.21
C LYS A 135 -3.49 -22.45 -8.08
N ALA A 136 -3.61 -22.34 -9.40
CA ALA A 136 -3.40 -23.44 -10.33
C ALA A 136 -1.94 -23.93 -10.33
N LEU A 137 -0.99 -23.07 -9.95
CA LEU A 137 0.42 -23.39 -9.77
C LEU A 137 0.76 -23.80 -8.33
N ALA A 138 -0.22 -24.02 -7.45
CA ALA A 138 0.03 -24.53 -6.10
C ALA A 138 0.25 -26.05 -6.11
N PRO A 139 0.86 -26.63 -5.06
CA PRO A 139 0.94 -28.08 -4.91
C PRO A 139 -0.44 -28.76 -5.01
N PRO A 140 -0.56 -29.92 -5.70
CA PRO A 140 0.52 -30.71 -6.30
C PRO A 140 0.87 -30.34 -7.76
N VAL A 141 0.17 -29.38 -8.36
CA VAL A 141 0.28 -29.07 -9.80
C VAL A 141 1.68 -28.53 -10.16
N ASN A 142 2.31 -27.75 -9.27
CA ASN A 142 3.69 -27.30 -9.47
C ASN A 142 4.68 -28.46 -9.66
N TYR A 143 4.55 -29.54 -8.89
CA TYR A 143 5.46 -30.68 -8.97
C TYR A 143 5.31 -31.40 -10.30
N ILE A 144 4.09 -31.51 -10.80
CA ILE A 144 3.80 -32.11 -12.11
C ILE A 144 4.43 -31.26 -13.22
N LEU A 145 4.27 -29.93 -13.16
CA LEU A 145 4.88 -28.99 -14.11
C LEU A 145 6.41 -29.07 -14.10
N ILE A 146 7.03 -29.07 -12.92
CA ILE A 146 8.48 -29.22 -12.76
C ILE A 146 8.93 -30.58 -13.32
N ALA A 147 8.22 -31.66 -13.03
CA ALA A 147 8.53 -32.99 -13.56
C ALA A 147 8.43 -33.04 -15.10
N ILE A 148 7.45 -32.37 -15.70
CA ILE A 148 7.33 -32.25 -17.17
C ILE A 148 8.51 -31.47 -17.75
N ILE A 149 8.89 -30.35 -17.15
CA ILE A 149 10.02 -29.52 -17.61
C ILE A 149 11.33 -30.31 -17.52
N ILE A 150 11.59 -30.97 -16.39
CA ILE A 150 12.77 -31.83 -16.19
C ILE A 150 12.74 -32.99 -17.19
N GLY A 151 11.60 -33.66 -17.34
CA GLY A 151 11.44 -34.76 -18.29
C GLY A 151 11.70 -34.33 -19.73
N PHE A 152 11.21 -33.15 -20.13
CA PHE A 152 11.47 -32.57 -21.44
C PHE A 152 12.95 -32.22 -21.63
N MET A 153 13.61 -31.64 -20.62
CA MET A 153 15.05 -31.38 -20.64
C MET A 153 15.86 -32.67 -20.84
N VAL A 154 15.55 -33.71 -20.07
CA VAL A 154 16.21 -35.03 -20.17
C VAL A 154 15.96 -35.63 -21.55
N PHE A 155 14.73 -35.60 -22.05
CA PHE A 155 14.38 -36.08 -23.39
C PHE A 155 15.19 -35.37 -24.48
N LYS A 156 15.29 -34.04 -24.41
CA LYS A 156 16.05 -33.26 -25.39
C LYS A 156 17.55 -33.57 -25.30
N HIS A 157 18.09 -33.80 -24.11
CA HIS A 157 19.49 -34.18 -23.91
C HIS A 157 19.80 -35.56 -24.50
N VAL A 158 18.97 -36.57 -24.21
CA VAL A 158 19.11 -37.92 -24.77
C VAL A 158 19.01 -37.93 -26.30
N ARG A 159 18.15 -37.07 -26.88
CA ARG A 159 17.99 -36.95 -28.34
C ARG A 159 19.14 -36.16 -28.99
N ALA A 160 19.76 -35.23 -28.28
CA ALA A 160 20.93 -34.50 -28.76
C ALA A 160 22.19 -35.37 -28.82
N SER A 161 22.37 -36.30 -27.88
CA SER A 161 23.47 -37.28 -27.88
C SER A 161 23.37 -38.34 -28.98
N ARG A 162 22.30 -38.32 -29.79
CA ARG A 162 22.09 -39.23 -30.94
C ARG A 162 22.33 -38.58 -32.29
N ARG A 163 22.79 -37.32 -32.37
CA ARG A 163 23.25 -36.75 -33.64
C ARG A 163 24.68 -37.23 -33.90
N PRO A 164 24.93 -38.01 -34.96
CA PRO A 164 26.29 -38.30 -35.38
C PRO A 164 27.00 -36.99 -35.72
N GLU A 165 28.19 -36.80 -35.19
CA GLU A 165 29.11 -35.75 -35.60
C GLU A 165 29.35 -35.89 -37.10
N ALA A 166 28.99 -34.87 -37.89
CA ALA A 166 29.23 -34.88 -39.32
C ALA A 166 30.76 -34.88 -39.56
N PRO A 167 31.29 -35.66 -40.52
CA PRO A 167 32.73 -35.72 -40.74
C PRO A 167 33.23 -34.33 -41.16
N GLU A 168 34.28 -33.84 -40.51
CA GLU A 168 34.99 -32.65 -40.99
C GLU A 168 35.61 -32.95 -42.37
N PRO A 169 35.57 -32.00 -43.32
CA PRO A 169 36.17 -32.20 -44.63
C PRO A 169 37.68 -32.27 -44.47
N ASP A 170 38.23 -33.45 -44.81
CA ASP A 170 39.65 -33.77 -44.81
C ASP A 170 40.40 -32.77 -45.70
N SER A 171 41.19 -31.90 -45.08
CA SER A 171 42.07 -30.98 -45.78
C SER A 171 43.35 -31.72 -46.15
N ASP A 172 43.25 -32.60 -47.14
CA ASP A 172 44.42 -33.23 -47.75
C ASP A 172 44.24 -33.25 -49.28
N VAL A 173 44.60 -32.12 -49.91
CA VAL A 173 44.87 -32.05 -51.34
C VAL A 173 46.27 -31.48 -51.50
N GLY A 174 47.22 -32.40 -51.59
CA GLY A 174 48.58 -32.12 -52.03
C GLY A 174 48.61 -31.66 -53.48
N ASP A 175 49.35 -30.58 -53.68
CA ASP A 175 50.31 -30.32 -54.75
C ASP A 175 50.05 -30.97 -56.12
N LEU A 176 49.54 -30.17 -57.08
CA LEU A 176 49.75 -30.39 -58.51
C LEU A 176 49.92 -29.03 -59.21
N ASP A 177 51.15 -28.56 -59.24
CA ASP A 177 51.65 -27.74 -60.35
C ASP A 177 51.58 -28.56 -61.65
N ALA A 178 50.84 -28.04 -62.65
CA ALA A 178 51.21 -27.99 -64.07
C ALA A 178 49.97 -27.91 -64.99
N VAL A 179 49.82 -26.77 -65.67
CA VAL A 179 49.77 -26.58 -67.14
C VAL A 179 48.88 -25.36 -67.46
N PRO A 180 49.41 -24.34 -68.16
CA PRO A 180 48.66 -23.17 -68.58
C PRO A 180 47.90 -23.43 -69.88
N ARG A 181 46.70 -22.85 -70.00
CA ARG A 181 46.01 -22.65 -71.29
C ARG A 181 45.31 -21.29 -71.33
N ASP A 182 46.09 -20.33 -71.80
CA ASP A 182 45.75 -19.31 -72.79
C ASP A 182 44.53 -19.66 -73.68
N GLY A 183 43.63 -18.69 -73.82
CA GLY A 183 42.45 -18.76 -74.68
C GLY A 183 41.49 -17.60 -74.46
N GLU A 184 41.76 -16.47 -75.13
CA GLU A 184 40.80 -15.41 -75.41
C GLU A 184 39.45 -15.96 -75.90
N TYR A 185 38.32 -15.40 -75.44
CA TYR A 185 37.19 -15.07 -76.33
C TYR A 185 36.39 -13.89 -75.75
N SER A 186 36.13 -12.94 -76.65
CA SER A 186 35.51 -11.64 -76.44
C SER A 186 33.99 -11.65 -76.52
N ALA A 187 33.42 -10.59 -75.94
CA ALA A 187 32.30 -9.77 -76.44
C ALA A 187 30.84 -10.21 -76.24
N GLY A 188 30.04 -9.18 -75.89
CA GLY A 188 28.57 -9.12 -75.93
C GLY A 188 28.01 -8.70 -74.56
N GLY A 189 27.72 -7.43 -74.25
CA GLY A 189 27.24 -6.33 -75.07
C GLY A 189 25.72 -6.18 -74.92
N GLN A 190 25.30 -5.00 -74.44
CA GLN A 190 23.95 -4.39 -74.53
C GLN A 190 22.84 -4.95 -73.64
N ASP A 191 21.81 -4.22 -73.26
CA ASP A 191 21.51 -2.80 -73.01
C ASP A 191 20.06 -2.80 -72.46
N ALA A 192 19.59 -1.61 -72.04
CA ALA A 192 18.20 -1.20 -71.71
C ALA A 192 17.86 -1.24 -70.20
N ARG A 193 17.77 -0.11 -69.47
CA ARG A 193 16.86 1.05 -69.63
C ARG A 193 15.41 0.55 -69.76
N ASP A 194 14.50 0.83 -68.82
CA ASP A 194 13.94 2.14 -68.44
C ASP A 194 13.48 2.09 -66.96
N GLY A 195 13.47 3.14 -66.15
CA GLY A 195 13.27 4.54 -66.46
C GLY A 195 11.81 4.94 -66.26
N GLN A 196 11.36 5.14 -65.01
CA GLN A 196 10.42 6.24 -64.75
C GLN A 196 10.35 6.65 -63.29
N ALA A 197 10.58 7.94 -63.09
CA ALA A 197 10.51 8.69 -61.86
C ALA A 197 9.25 9.55 -61.86
N ALA A 198 8.60 9.65 -60.68
CA ALA A 198 7.91 10.83 -60.10
C ALA A 198 6.78 11.47 -60.95
N PRO A 199 6.04 12.53 -60.49
CA PRO A 199 6.15 13.31 -59.26
C PRO A 199 4.82 13.72 -58.58
N GLY A 200 4.95 14.46 -57.46
CA GLY A 200 3.95 15.39 -56.92
C GLY A 200 3.09 14.79 -55.80
N GLY A 201 3.04 15.31 -54.58
CA GLY A 201 3.25 16.68 -54.12
C GLY A 201 1.89 17.26 -53.74
N HIS A 202 1.57 17.29 -52.45
CA HIS A 202 0.68 18.30 -51.88
C HIS A 202 1.05 18.51 -50.41
N ALA A 203 1.47 19.73 -50.13
CA ALA A 203 1.62 20.31 -48.82
C ALA A 203 0.22 20.50 -48.19
N ASP A 204 0.12 20.29 -46.89
CA ASP A 204 -0.65 21.23 -46.08
C ASP A 204 0.01 21.42 -44.72
N ALA A 205 0.13 22.69 -44.35
CA ALA A 205 0.79 23.19 -43.17
C ALA A 205 -0.30 23.51 -42.14
N GLY A 206 -0.44 22.65 -41.13
CA GLY A 206 -1.26 22.92 -39.94
C GLY A 206 -0.37 23.33 -38.77
N ALA A 207 -0.43 24.59 -38.39
CA ALA A 207 0.32 25.23 -37.31
C ALA A 207 0.07 24.61 -35.91
N PRO A 208 1.02 24.75 -34.96
CA PRO A 208 0.88 24.27 -33.59
C PRO A 208 -0.08 25.17 -32.79
N GLN A 209 -1.04 24.55 -32.10
CA GLN A 209 -1.89 25.24 -31.13
C GLN A 209 -1.08 25.61 -29.89
N ALA A 210 -1.19 26.89 -29.54
CA ALA A 210 -0.48 27.56 -28.47
C ALA A 210 -0.94 27.08 -27.09
N ALA A 211 -0.01 27.19 -26.15
CA ALA A 211 -0.20 26.97 -24.74
C ALA A 211 -1.21 27.98 -24.17
N ASP A 212 -2.23 27.45 -23.49
CA ASP A 212 -3.04 28.22 -22.54
C ASP A 212 -2.18 28.51 -21.30
N GLY A 213 -1.68 29.74 -21.23
CA GLY A 213 -1.09 30.31 -20.03
C GLY A 213 -2.14 30.51 -18.92
N PRO A 214 -1.69 30.63 -17.66
CA PRO A 214 -2.58 30.71 -16.51
C PRO A 214 -3.35 32.05 -16.51
N GLY A 215 -4.65 31.96 -16.21
CA GLY A 215 -5.54 33.11 -16.12
C GLY A 215 -5.16 34.11 -15.01
N PRO A 216 -5.63 35.36 -15.11
CA PRO A 216 -5.34 36.41 -14.14
C PRO A 216 -5.94 36.09 -12.76
N PRO A 217 -5.32 36.55 -11.66
CA PRO A 217 -5.81 36.31 -10.31
C PRO A 217 -7.17 36.98 -10.09
N ARG A 218 -8.13 36.18 -9.64
CA ARG A 218 -9.43 36.65 -9.17
C ARG A 218 -9.27 37.28 -7.80
N ASP A 219 -9.55 38.58 -7.75
CA ASP A 219 -10.15 39.35 -6.66
C ASP A 219 -9.77 38.94 -5.23
N GLY A 220 -8.72 39.59 -4.75
CA GLY A 220 -8.55 39.83 -3.32
C GLY A 220 -9.73 40.64 -2.80
N GLY A 221 -10.67 39.97 -2.14
CA GLY A 221 -11.57 40.63 -1.20
C GLY A 221 -10.73 41.35 -0.13
N PRO A 222 -11.19 42.51 0.38
CA PRO A 222 -10.44 43.24 1.40
C PRO A 222 -10.21 42.33 2.62
N PRO A 223 -9.06 42.48 3.30
CA PRO A 223 -8.79 41.70 4.50
C PRO A 223 -9.93 41.90 5.50
N ARG A 224 -10.49 40.80 5.99
CA ARG A 224 -11.37 40.81 7.15
C ARG A 224 -10.56 41.35 8.32
N THR A 225 -10.68 42.64 8.60
CA THR A 225 -10.23 43.21 9.85
C THR A 225 -11.04 42.56 10.95
N VAL A 226 -10.39 41.69 11.73
CA VAL A 226 -10.86 41.34 13.06
C VAL A 226 -10.85 42.66 13.85
N ARG A 227 -12.02 43.28 14.02
CA ARG A 227 -12.17 44.34 15.02
C ARG A 227 -11.96 43.66 16.37
N PHE A 228 -10.81 43.91 16.97
CA PHE A 228 -10.70 43.82 18.42
C PHE A 228 -11.74 44.79 18.98
N SER A 229 -12.69 44.29 19.78
CA SER A 229 -13.46 45.15 20.66
C SER A 229 -12.48 45.71 21.68
N GLU A 230 -11.98 46.91 21.41
CA GLU A 230 -11.42 47.78 22.43
C GLU A 230 -12.58 48.22 23.32
N ASP A 231 -13.00 47.31 24.21
CA ASP A 231 -13.80 47.67 25.37
C ASP A 231 -12.90 48.49 26.30
N ALA A 232 -12.91 49.79 25.99
CA ALA A 232 -13.01 50.88 26.93
C ALA A 232 -12.15 50.73 28.19
N TRP A 233 -10.85 50.95 28.02
CA TRP A 233 -10.04 51.53 29.08
C TRP A 233 -10.59 52.93 29.39
N VAL A 234 -11.28 53.08 30.52
CA VAL A 234 -11.73 54.37 31.04
C VAL A 234 -10.61 54.95 31.91
N PRO A 235 -10.01 56.11 31.56
CA PRO A 235 -9.10 56.78 32.47
C PRO A 235 -9.87 57.29 33.70
N ARG A 236 -9.39 56.95 34.91
CA ARG A 236 -9.87 57.58 36.15
C ARG A 236 -9.47 59.07 36.16
N PRO A 237 -10.34 59.97 36.65
CA PRO A 237 -9.96 61.35 36.89
C PRO A 237 -8.89 61.45 37.99
N PRO A 238 -7.98 62.44 37.95
CA PRO A 238 -6.93 62.59 38.95
C PRO A 238 -7.49 63.27 40.21
N GLY A 239 -7.24 62.68 41.39
CA GLY A 239 -7.45 63.36 42.67
C GLY A 239 -8.05 62.53 43.81
N ASP A 240 -7.61 61.29 44.04
CA ASP A 240 -8.02 60.54 45.24
C ASP A 240 -6.80 59.86 45.91
N ASP A 241 -5.96 60.70 46.53
CA ASP A 241 -4.79 60.29 47.31
C ASP A 241 -5.22 59.94 48.75
N GLY A 242 -5.94 58.82 48.89
CA GLY A 242 -6.18 58.19 50.19
C GLY A 242 -5.00 57.28 50.60
N PRO A 243 -4.63 57.21 51.89
CA PRO A 243 -3.52 56.36 52.34
C PRO A 243 -3.81 54.87 52.03
N PRO A 244 -2.76 54.05 51.81
CA PRO A 244 -2.93 52.66 51.41
C PRO A 244 -3.75 51.91 52.45
N ARG A 245 -4.91 51.39 52.03
CA ARG A 245 -5.71 50.48 52.83
C ARG A 245 -4.92 49.18 53.00
N THR A 246 -4.35 48.99 54.19
CA THR A 246 -3.86 47.69 54.64
C THR A 246 -5.05 46.75 54.72
N VAL A 247 -5.17 45.83 53.76
CA VAL A 247 -6.11 44.72 53.89
C VAL A 247 -5.50 43.76 54.90
N GLY A 248 -5.98 43.86 56.14
CA GLY A 248 -5.68 42.88 57.19
C GLY A 248 -6.23 41.53 56.77
N PHE A 249 -5.35 40.54 56.62
CA PHE A 249 -5.74 39.14 56.52
C PHE A 249 -6.20 38.69 57.91
N SER A 250 -7.49 38.87 58.20
CA SER A 250 -8.13 38.13 59.31
C SER A 250 -8.13 36.67 58.92
N GLY A 251 -7.45 35.83 59.71
CA GLY A 251 -7.45 34.37 59.55
C GLY A 251 -8.86 33.81 59.67
N GLY A 252 -9.53 33.68 58.53
CA GLY A 252 -10.70 32.81 58.36
C GLY A 252 -10.19 31.39 58.12
N ALA A 253 -10.83 30.43 58.77
CA ALA A 253 -10.62 29.01 58.53
C ALA A 253 -10.62 28.75 57.01
N GLN A 254 -9.65 27.95 56.56
CA GLN A 254 -9.62 27.45 55.19
C GLN A 254 -10.93 26.71 54.95
N ASP A 255 -11.84 27.33 54.19
CA ASP A 255 -12.92 26.62 53.53
C ASP A 255 -12.25 25.64 52.57
N ALA A 256 -11.99 24.43 53.07
CA ALA A 256 -11.52 23.32 52.26
C ALA A 256 -12.47 23.20 51.08
N ALA A 257 -11.91 23.31 49.86
CA ALA A 257 -12.66 23.03 48.65
C ALA A 257 -13.44 21.71 48.86
N PRO A 258 -14.72 21.64 48.47
CA PRO A 258 -15.46 20.40 48.57
C PRO A 258 -14.62 19.29 47.92
N PRO A 259 -14.52 18.10 48.54
CA PRO A 259 -13.73 17.02 47.97
C PRO A 259 -14.14 16.83 46.51
N PRO A 260 -13.19 16.59 45.58
CA PRO A 260 -13.53 16.39 44.18
C PRO A 260 -14.62 15.34 44.12
N ALA A 261 -15.69 15.63 43.38
CA ALA A 261 -16.77 14.68 43.18
C ALA A 261 -16.16 13.32 42.80
N PRO A 262 -16.66 12.21 43.36
CA PRO A 262 -16.15 10.90 43.01
C PRO A 262 -16.19 10.76 41.48
N PRO A 263 -15.16 10.16 40.85
CA PRO A 263 -15.18 9.98 39.41
C PRO A 263 -16.48 9.26 39.03
N PRO A 264 -17.13 9.65 37.92
CA PRO A 264 -18.34 8.97 37.48
C PRO A 264 -18.05 7.46 37.39
N PRO A 265 -19.04 6.60 37.71
CA PRO A 265 -18.84 5.16 37.64
C PRO A 265 -18.32 4.80 36.24
N ALA A 266 -17.28 3.95 36.20
CA ALA A 266 -16.70 3.53 34.94
C ALA A 266 -17.81 2.98 34.04
N PRO A 267 -17.88 3.38 32.76
CA PRO A 267 -18.92 2.89 31.86
C PRO A 267 -18.95 1.36 31.85
N ASP A 268 -20.13 0.75 31.94
CA ASP A 268 -20.27 -0.70 31.92
C ASP A 268 -20.03 -1.24 30.49
N HIS A 269 -18.78 -1.55 30.19
CA HIS A 269 -18.36 -2.06 28.88
C HIS A 269 -18.87 -3.48 28.65
N TYR A 270 -18.92 -4.30 29.71
CA TYR A 270 -19.44 -5.66 29.64
C TYR A 270 -20.94 -5.66 29.36
N GLY A 271 -21.71 -4.84 30.08
CA GLY A 271 -23.14 -4.64 29.83
C GLY A 271 -23.42 -4.05 28.46
N THR A 272 -22.59 -3.14 27.97
CA THR A 272 -22.73 -2.56 26.62
C THR A 272 -22.62 -3.62 25.51
N LEU A 273 -21.77 -4.64 25.68
CA LEU A 273 -21.66 -5.75 24.73
C LEU A 273 -22.56 -6.95 25.06
N GLY A 274 -23.28 -6.89 26.18
CA GLY A 274 -24.08 -8.01 26.71
C GLY A 274 -23.24 -9.23 27.07
N LEU A 275 -22.04 -9.01 27.60
CA LEU A 275 -21.06 -10.06 27.90
C LEU A 275 -20.77 -10.15 29.40
N GLY A 276 -20.43 -11.35 29.87
CA GLY A 276 -19.88 -11.56 31.20
C GLY A 276 -18.37 -11.31 31.25
N ARG A 277 -17.84 -11.08 32.46
CA ARG A 277 -16.39 -10.85 32.68
C ARG A 277 -15.50 -12.02 32.25
N ALA A 278 -16.06 -13.22 32.13
CA ALA A 278 -15.36 -14.43 31.67
C ALA A 278 -15.32 -14.59 30.14
N ALA A 279 -15.94 -13.69 29.36
CA ALA A 279 -15.98 -13.79 27.91
C ALA A 279 -14.57 -13.76 27.30
N SER A 280 -14.30 -14.62 26.33
CA SER A 280 -13.05 -14.68 25.59
C SER A 280 -12.92 -13.51 24.59
N THR A 281 -11.69 -13.19 24.15
CA THR A 281 -11.46 -12.13 23.14
C THR A 281 -12.19 -12.38 21.82
N PRO A 282 -12.26 -13.63 21.29
CA PRO A 282 -13.09 -13.94 20.13
C PRO A 282 -14.57 -13.63 20.35
N GLU A 283 -15.14 -13.98 21.52
CA GLU A 283 -16.55 -13.66 21.84
C GLU A 283 -16.77 -12.15 21.92
N VAL A 284 -15.86 -11.40 22.54
CA VAL A 284 -15.89 -9.93 22.57
C VAL A 284 -15.97 -9.35 21.15
N ARG A 285 -15.15 -9.87 20.23
CA ARG A 285 -15.14 -9.46 18.81
C ARG A 285 -16.42 -9.83 18.08
N GLU A 286 -16.93 -11.04 18.30
CA GLU A 286 -18.17 -11.51 17.66
C GLU A 286 -19.36 -10.66 18.09
N ARG A 287 -19.49 -10.41 19.40
CA ARG A 287 -20.55 -9.56 19.95
C ARG A 287 -20.48 -8.13 19.45
N TYR A 288 -19.28 -7.56 19.39
CA TYR A 288 -19.05 -6.25 18.78
C TYR A 288 -19.57 -6.21 17.33
N THR A 289 -19.12 -7.16 16.51
CA THR A 289 -19.45 -7.21 15.07
C THR A 289 -20.97 -7.30 14.87
N ARG A 290 -21.64 -8.15 15.65
CA ARG A 290 -23.08 -8.34 15.59
C ARG A 290 -23.84 -7.09 16.05
N LEU A 291 -23.52 -6.55 17.22
CA LEU A 291 -24.22 -5.39 17.77
C LEU A 291 -24.03 -4.14 16.90
N ALA A 292 -22.84 -3.96 16.32
CA ALA A 292 -22.58 -2.86 15.42
C ALA A 292 -23.37 -2.97 14.11
N ALA A 293 -23.57 -4.19 13.58
CA ALA A 293 -24.44 -4.40 12.42
C ALA A 293 -25.93 -4.19 12.75
N GLU A 294 -26.38 -4.66 13.91
CA GLU A 294 -27.77 -4.48 14.38
C GLU A 294 -28.14 -3.01 14.60
N HIS A 295 -27.16 -2.17 14.97
CA HIS A 295 -27.35 -0.74 15.24
C HIS A 295 -26.75 0.16 14.16
N ALA A 296 -26.51 -0.36 12.95
CA ALA A 296 -26.00 0.42 11.84
C ALA A 296 -26.91 1.64 11.57
N GLY A 297 -26.32 2.84 11.58
CA GLY A 297 -27.04 4.11 11.44
C GLY A 297 -27.46 4.78 12.76
N ASN A 298 -27.22 4.16 13.92
CA ASN A 298 -27.35 4.80 15.22
C ASN A 298 -25.96 5.18 15.77
N ASP A 299 -25.44 6.32 15.34
CA ASP A 299 -24.06 6.74 15.63
C ASP A 299 -23.73 6.75 17.13
N ALA A 300 -24.66 7.21 17.98
CA ALA A 300 -24.46 7.24 19.43
C ALA A 300 -24.32 5.82 20.03
N MET A 301 -25.10 4.86 19.55
CA MET A 301 -24.99 3.47 20.00
C MET A 301 -23.73 2.80 19.46
N ILE A 302 -23.39 3.05 18.18
CA ILE A 302 -22.16 2.55 17.56
C ILE A 302 -20.93 3.06 18.32
N GLU A 303 -20.91 4.33 18.71
CA GLU A 303 -19.81 4.89 19.48
C GLU A 303 -19.65 4.19 20.84
N ARG A 304 -20.76 3.92 21.54
CA ARG A 304 -20.75 3.18 22.82
C ARG A 304 -20.22 1.75 22.65
N ILE A 305 -20.72 1.02 21.66
CA ILE A 305 -20.30 -0.35 21.34
C ILE A 305 -18.81 -0.39 20.96
N THR A 306 -18.36 0.57 20.14
CA THR A 306 -16.96 0.72 19.70
C THR A 306 -16.03 1.02 20.87
N ARG A 307 -16.45 1.93 21.76
CA ARG A 307 -15.69 2.28 22.96
C ARG A 307 -15.55 1.09 23.91
N ALA A 308 -16.65 0.34 24.12
CA ALA A 308 -16.62 -0.88 24.93
C ALA A 308 -15.70 -1.95 24.34
N TYR A 309 -15.78 -2.18 23.03
CA TYR A 309 -14.90 -3.12 22.34
C TYR A 309 -13.43 -2.71 22.44
N GLY A 310 -13.08 -1.44 22.21
CA GLY A 310 -11.68 -0.98 22.28
C GLY A 310 -11.01 -1.12 23.64
N VAL A 311 -11.78 -1.23 24.72
CA VAL A 311 -11.27 -1.55 26.07
C VAL A 311 -11.20 -3.06 26.29
N LEU A 312 -12.23 -3.81 25.88
CA LEU A 312 -12.35 -5.24 26.17
C LEU A 312 -11.58 -6.15 25.20
N SER A 313 -11.22 -5.67 24.00
CA SER A 313 -10.47 -6.44 22.99
C SER A 313 -8.98 -6.55 23.31
N ASP A 314 -8.41 -5.54 23.95
CA ASP A 314 -7.01 -5.45 24.34
C ASP A 314 -6.81 -6.06 25.74
N PRO A 315 -5.98 -7.11 25.89
CA PRO A 315 -5.79 -7.78 27.18
C PRO A 315 -5.29 -6.86 28.30
N GLU A 316 -4.45 -5.88 27.99
CA GLU A 316 -3.90 -4.95 28.98
C GLU A 316 -4.93 -3.91 29.41
N LYS A 317 -5.65 -3.33 28.45
CA LYS A 317 -6.73 -2.36 28.73
C LYS A 317 -7.85 -3.03 29.51
N ARG A 318 -8.22 -4.25 29.12
CA ARG A 318 -9.21 -5.06 29.83
C ARG A 318 -8.77 -5.36 31.26
N ARG A 319 -7.50 -5.76 31.48
CA ARG A 319 -6.95 -5.99 32.83
C ARG A 319 -7.06 -4.73 33.70
N LYS A 320 -6.66 -3.56 33.17
CA LYS A 320 -6.77 -2.28 33.88
C LYS A 320 -8.22 -1.94 34.21
N TYR A 321 -9.13 -2.14 33.26
CA TYR A 321 -10.56 -1.92 33.46
C TYR A 321 -11.14 -2.86 34.54
N ASP A 322 -10.81 -4.15 34.49
CA ASP A 322 -11.22 -5.13 35.50
C ASP A 322 -10.70 -4.77 36.91
N GLU A 323 -9.49 -4.20 37.02
CA GLU A 323 -8.97 -3.66 38.27
C GLU A 323 -9.78 -2.48 38.79
N THR A 324 -10.23 -1.56 37.92
CA THR A 324 -11.10 -0.45 38.34
C THR A 324 -12.44 -0.94 38.88
N LEU A 325 -13.02 -1.97 38.26
CA LEU A 325 -14.27 -2.60 38.71
C LEU A 325 -14.14 -3.42 40.00
N ARG A 326 -12.93 -3.72 40.47
CA ARG A 326 -12.69 -4.35 41.78
C ARG A 326 -12.53 -3.32 42.91
N ARG A 327 -12.20 -2.08 42.56
CA ARG A 327 -11.95 -0.97 43.52
C ARG A 327 -13.19 -0.10 43.74
N ALA A 328 -14.14 -0.13 42.81
CA ALA A 328 -15.47 0.48 42.91
C ALA A 328 -16.42 -0.42 43.70
#